data_AF-A0A9E5V430-F1
#
_entry.id   AF-A0A9E5V430-F1
#
_cell.length_a   1.000
_cell.length_b   1.000
_cell.length_c   1.000
_cell.angle_alpha   90.00
_cell.angle_beta   90.00
_cell.angle_gamma   90.00
#
_symmetry.space_group_name_H-M   'P 1'
#
loop_
_entity.id
_entity.type
_entity.pdbx_description
1 polymer ?
#
loop_
_entity_poly.entity_id
_entity_poly.type
_entity_poly.pdbx_seq_one_letter_code
_entity_poly.pdbx_strand_id
1 'polypeptide(L)'
;MVCPIMDDQDLIGDLWLFRHAEGWFDESEIRLVEQVANQCAIAIRQARLYRVAQTQVQELERLNRLKDGFPRHNFSRTSYTCY
;
A
#
# COMPACT_ATOMS: atom_id res chain seq x y z
N MET A 1 -19.29 -6.36 -21.67
CA MET A 1 -17.85 -6.54 -21.98
C MET A 1 -17.12 -6.73 -20.67
N VAL A 2 -16.09 -7.57 -20.66
CA VAL A 2 -15.17 -7.71 -19.53
C VAL A 2 -13.79 -7.28 -20.00
N CYS A 3 -13.10 -6.47 -19.20
CA CYS A 3 -11.75 -6.02 -19.46
C CYS A 3 -10.89 -6.32 -18.23
N PRO A 4 -9.88 -7.21 -18.32
CA PRO A 4 -9.06 -7.57 -17.16
C PRO A 4 -8.18 -6.38 -16.74
N ILE A 5 -8.01 -6.23 -15.44
CA ILE A 5 -7.07 -5.30 -14.81
C ILE A 5 -5.81 -6.13 -14.50
N MET A 6 -4.76 -5.89 -15.26
CA MET A 6 -3.49 -6.63 -15.18
C MET A 6 -2.38 -5.73 -14.64
N ASP A 7 -1.56 -6.25 -13.73
CA ASP A 7 -0.28 -5.66 -13.35
C ASP A 7 0.84 -6.57 -13.82
N ASP A 8 1.52 -6.15 -14.90
CA ASP A 8 2.39 -7.00 -15.71
C ASP A 8 1.70 -8.30 -16.16
N GLN A 9 2.01 -9.44 -15.51
CA GLN A 9 1.37 -10.74 -15.79
C GLN A 9 0.40 -11.21 -14.70
N ASP A 10 0.24 -10.42 -13.63
CA ASP A 10 -0.66 -10.75 -12.52
C ASP A 10 -2.05 -10.16 -12.76
N LEU A 11 -3.06 -11.02 -12.76
CA LEU A 11 -4.46 -10.60 -12.77
C LEU A 11 -4.82 -10.00 -11.42
N ILE A 12 -5.11 -8.70 -11.40
CA ILE A 12 -5.61 -8.00 -10.21
C ILE A 12 -7.13 -8.21 -10.07
N GLY A 13 -7.86 -8.23 -11.19
CA GLY A 13 -9.31 -8.38 -11.22
C GLY A 13 -9.88 -7.99 -12.59
N ASP A 14 -11.18 -7.72 -12.65
CA ASP A 14 -11.90 -7.43 -13.89
C ASP A 14 -12.72 -6.13 -13.81
N LEU A 15 -12.71 -5.37 -14.89
CA LEU A 15 -13.60 -4.24 -15.12
C LEU A 15 -14.79 -4.69 -15.98
N TRP A 16 -15.97 -4.68 -15.37
CA TRP A 16 -17.21 -5.13 -15.99
C TRP A 16 -17.99 -3.96 -16.55
N LEU A 17 -18.28 -4.02 -17.85
CA LEU A 17 -19.10 -3.02 -18.52
C LEU A 17 -20.42 -3.59 -18.99
N PHE A 18 -21.48 -2.91 -18.56
CA PHE A 18 -22.85 -3.19 -18.92
C PHE A 18 -23.41 -2.00 -19.67
N ARG A 19 -24.17 -2.28 -20.73
CA ARG A 19 -24.91 -1.30 -21.53
C ARG A 19 -26.35 -1.75 -21.60
N HIS A 20 -27.28 -0.81 -21.45
CA HIS A 20 -28.72 -1.09 -21.55
C HIS A 20 -29.24 -1.12 -23.00
N ALA A 21 -28.61 -0.37 -23.91
CA ALA A 21 -28.96 -0.34 -25.32
C ALA A 21 -28.43 -1.56 -26.09
N GLU A 22 -29.14 -2.00 -27.12
CA GLU A 22 -28.67 -3.01 -28.06
C GLU A 22 -27.45 -2.50 -28.84
N GLY A 23 -26.43 -3.35 -29.00
CA GLY A 23 -25.22 -3.05 -29.76
C GLY A 23 -23.94 -3.50 -29.06
N TRP A 24 -22.91 -3.77 -29.88
CA TRP A 24 -21.56 -4.05 -29.41
C TRP A 24 -20.85 -2.75 -29.04
N PHE A 25 -19.89 -2.82 -28.13
CA PHE A 25 -18.97 -1.69 -27.89
C PHE A 25 -18.13 -1.48 -29.15
N ASP A 26 -18.02 -0.24 -29.59
CA ASP A 26 -17.15 0.08 -30.71
C ASP A 26 -15.68 0.07 -30.29
N GLU A 27 -14.78 0.12 -31.27
CA GLU A 27 -13.34 0.04 -31.02
C GLU A 27 -12.82 1.22 -30.18
N SER A 28 -13.43 2.39 -30.28
CA SER A 28 -13.04 3.56 -29.49
C SER A 28 -13.43 3.40 -28.02
N GLU A 29 -14.62 2.84 -27.77
CA GLU A 29 -15.09 2.52 -26.43
C GLU A 29 -14.25 1.40 -25.80
N ILE A 30 -13.91 0.36 -26.57
CA ILE A 30 -13.03 -0.71 -26.10
C ILE A 30 -11.66 -0.15 -25.69
N ARG A 31 -11.01 0.64 -26.57
CA ARG A 31 -9.71 1.26 -26.27
C ARG A 31 -9.75 2.15 -25.04
N LEU A 32 -10.84 2.92 -24.86
CA LEU A 32 -11.01 3.76 -23.68
C LEU A 32 -11.03 2.91 -22.40
N VAL A 33 -11.75 1.79 -22.43
CA VAL A 33 -11.87 0.92 -21.27
C VAL A 33 -10.56 0.22 -20.95
N GLU A 34 -9.83 -0.24 -21.96
CA GLU A 34 -8.48 -0.78 -21.78
C GLU A 34 -7.54 0.24 -21.14
N GLN A 35 -7.60 1.51 -21.57
CA GLN A 35 -6.83 2.59 -20.93
C GLN A 35 -7.23 2.79 -19.46
N VAL A 36 -8.52 2.76 -19.15
CA VAL A 36 -9.01 2.85 -17.76
C VAL A 36 -8.53 1.66 -16.94
N ALA A 37 -8.63 0.43 -17.47
CA ALA A 37 -8.16 -0.78 -16.79
C ALA A 37 -6.66 -0.71 -16.48
N ASN A 38 -5.84 -0.21 -17.43
CA ASN A 38 -4.42 0.01 -17.21
C ASN A 38 -4.16 1.03 -16.08
N GLN A 39 -4.92 2.12 -16.03
CA GLN A 39 -4.78 3.11 -14.96
C GLN A 39 -5.23 2.56 -13.60
N CYS A 40 -6.29 1.75 -13.57
CA CYS A 40 -6.71 1.03 -12.37
C CYS A 40 -5.60 0.12 -11.85
N ALA A 41 -4.89 -0.61 -12.72
CA ALA A 41 -3.78 -1.46 -12.33
C ALA A 41 -2.66 -0.65 -11.66
N ILE A 42 -2.26 0.47 -12.26
CA ILE A 42 -1.24 1.38 -11.71
C ILE A 42 -1.66 1.88 -10.33
N ALA A 43 -2.89 2.39 -10.19
CA ALA A 43 -3.39 2.94 -8.94
C ALA A 43 -3.46 1.87 -7.83
N ILE A 44 -3.92 0.66 -8.16
CA ILE A 44 -3.99 -0.45 -7.20
C ILE A 44 -2.58 -0.88 -6.77
N ARG A 45 -1.63 -0.98 -7.71
CA ARG A 45 -0.21 -1.28 -7.39
C ARG A 45 0.36 -0.24 -6.44
N GLN A 46 0.16 1.04 -6.75
CA GLN A 46 0.64 2.14 -5.89
C GLN A 46 0.04 2.07 -4.48
N ALA A 47 -1.28 1.81 -4.36
CA ALA A 47 -1.93 1.67 -3.07
C ALA A 47 -1.44 0.45 -2.26
N ARG A 48 -1.04 -0.65 -2.93
CA ARG A 48 -0.41 -1.80 -2.28
C ARG A 48 1.00 -1.46 -1.79
N LEU A 49 1.83 -0.88 -2.65
CA LEU A 49 3.20 -0.46 -2.30
C LEU A 49 3.21 0.55 -1.15
N TYR A 50 2.30 1.53 -1.19
CA TYR A 50 2.17 2.52 -0.13
C TYR A 50 1.82 1.88 1.22
N ARG A 51 0.88 0.91 1.24
CA ARG A 51 0.55 0.16 2.46
C ARG A 51 1.75 -0.60 3.01
N VAL A 52 2.53 -1.26 2.16
CA VAL A 52 3.75 -1.97 2.58
C VAL A 52 4.76 -1.00 3.20
N ALA A 53 5.01 0.15 2.55
CA ALA A 53 5.91 1.17 3.07
C ALA A 53 5.45 1.71 4.43
N GLN A 54 4.16 1.97 4.60
CA GLN A 54 3.57 2.43 5.87
C GLN A 54 3.79 1.41 6.99
N THR A 55 3.56 0.12 6.72
CA THR A 55 3.80 -0.94 7.71
C THR A 55 5.28 -1.01 8.12
N GLN A 56 6.21 -0.86 7.19
CA GLN A 56 7.65 -0.85 7.49
C GLN A 56 8.05 0.33 8.39
N VAL A 57 7.53 1.52 8.11
CA VAL A 57 7.77 2.71 8.94
C VAL A 57 7.25 2.49 10.36
N GLN A 58 6.02 1.97 10.51
CA GLN A 58 5.43 1.71 11.82
C GLN A 58 6.23 0.69 12.64
N GLU A 59 6.77 -0.34 12.00
CA GLU A 59 7.58 -1.35 12.69
C GLU A 59 8.95 -0.78 13.11
N LEU A 60 9.60 0.01 12.26
CA LEU A 60 10.83 0.71 12.62
C LEU A 60 10.62 1.66 13.80
N GLU A 61 9.51 2.41 13.82
CA GLU A 61 9.14 3.26 14.94
C GLU A 61 8.89 2.46 16.22
N ARG A 62 8.23 1.29 16.11
CA ARG A 62 7.99 0.39 17.24
C ARG A 62 9.31 -0.10 17.83
N LEU A 63 10.25 -0.53 17.00
CA LEU A 63 11.57 -1.00 17.44
C LEU A 63 12.39 0.13 18.08
N ASN A 64 12.37 1.33 17.50
CA ASN A 64 13.06 2.47 18.09
C ASN A 64 12.52 2.84 19.47
N ARG A 65 11.18 2.81 19.68
CA ARG A 65 10.59 3.04 21.00
C ARG A 65 11.05 2.04 22.06
N LEU A 66 11.28 0.78 21.69
CA LEU A 66 11.81 -0.24 22.61
C LEU A 66 13.27 0.03 22.98
N LYS A 67 14.06 0.60 22.08
CA LYS A 67 15.45 0.98 22.33
C LYS A 67 15.55 2.23 23.21
N ASP A 68 14.69 3.22 23.00
CA ASP A 68 14.68 4.47 23.77
C ASP A 68 14.06 4.29 25.17
N GLY A 69 13.22 3.27 25.33
CA GLY A 69 12.61 2.89 26.61
C GLY A 69 13.49 2.04 27.53
N PHE A 70 14.73 1.69 27.15
CA PHE A 70 15.68 1.08 28.08
C PHE A 70 16.07 2.11 29.15
N PRO A 71 15.64 1.95 30.43
CA PRO A 71 16.18 2.78 31.49
C PRO A 71 17.67 2.50 31.53
N ARG A 72 18.49 3.55 31.50
CA ARG A 72 19.93 3.44 31.74
C ARG A 72 20.15 2.92 33.16
N HIS A 73 20.13 1.61 33.34
CA HIS A 73 20.51 0.95 34.57
C HIS A 73 22.03 0.75 34.51
N ASN A 74 22.75 1.69 35.14
CA ASN A 74 24.07 1.50 35.76
C ASN A 74 24.62 2.88 36.18
N PHE A 75 25.30 3.09 37.31
CA PHE A 75 25.58 2.35 38.54
C PHE A 75 26.27 3.40 39.46
N SER A 76 26.10 3.27 40.78
CA SER A 76 26.91 3.89 41.85
C SER A 76 27.15 5.42 41.85
N ARG A 77 26.51 6.12 42.79
CA ARG A 77 27.23 6.98 43.73
C ARG A 77 26.45 7.12 45.05
N THR A 78 26.65 6.14 45.92
CA THR A 78 26.57 6.38 47.36
C THR A 78 27.68 7.38 47.69
N SER A 79 27.33 8.57 48.17
CA SER A 79 28.28 9.47 48.81
C SER A 79 27.54 10.24 49.88
N TYR A 80 27.73 9.72 51.10
CA TYR A 80 27.66 10.36 52.39
C TYR A 80 27.62 11.89 52.36
N THR A 81 26.61 12.45 53.04
CA THR A 81 26.76 13.75 53.69
C THR A 81 26.54 13.52 55.19
N CYS A 82 27.66 13.36 55.90
CA CYS A 82 27.74 13.71 57.30
C CYS A 82 27.90 15.23 57.44
N TYR A 83 27.38 15.73 58.56
CA TYR A 83 27.35 17.11 59.09
C TYR A 83 26.19 17.99 58.61
#